data_AF-A0A0G1L5Q2-F1
#
_entry.id   AF-A0A0G1L5Q2-F1
#
_cell.length_a   1.000
_cell.length_b   1.000
_cell.length_c   1.000
_cell.angle_alpha   90.00
_cell.angle_beta   90.00
_cell.angle_gamma   90.00
#
_symmetry.space_group_name_H-M   'P 1'
#
loop_
_entity.id
_entity.type
_entity.pdbx_description
1 polymer ?
#
loop_
_entity_poly.entity_id
_entity_poly.type
_entity_poly.pdbx_seq_one_letter_code
_entity_poly.pdbx_strand_id
1 'polypeptide(L)'
;MRIAECASCFKNQTSGDLERIRFVYKGFIMKITKRPHECEQCAKRRHTEIFNRHNAENCLAAATLGGLEINWWRYVKIIQRGDAIRKHGATRVLLDLGVLSLKETGRYSILNKGMLVGPTANRFLGLYFKRKSDAAAFASIALMSDSSYEIIEIGGAA
;
A
#
# COMPACT_ATOMS: atom_id res chain seq x y z
N MET A 1 -30.05 -6.03 15.19
CA MET A 1 -28.96 -5.26 14.56
C MET A 1 -29.31 -3.78 14.71
N ARG A 2 -28.52 -2.96 15.41
CA ARG A 2 -28.82 -1.51 15.54
C ARG A 2 -28.28 -0.80 14.31
N ILE A 3 -29.19 -0.39 13.44
CA ILE A 3 -28.87 0.45 12.30
C ILE A 3 -28.53 1.84 12.85
N ALA A 4 -27.29 2.29 12.63
CA ALA A 4 -26.82 3.60 13.07
C ALA A 4 -26.59 4.50 11.85
N GLU A 5 -26.88 5.79 11.96
CA GLU A 5 -26.54 6.76 10.93
C GLU A 5 -25.03 6.91 10.77
N CYS A 6 -24.61 7.21 9.54
CA CYS A 6 -23.21 7.45 9.24
C CYS A 6 -22.70 8.69 9.97
N ALA A 7 -21.66 8.54 10.79
CA ALA A 7 -21.03 9.62 11.54
C ALA A 7 -20.36 10.69 10.63
N SER A 8 -20.18 10.41 9.34
CA SER A 8 -19.56 11.34 8.38
C SER A 8 -20.54 12.11 7.50
N CYS A 9 -21.71 11.53 7.19
CA CYS A 9 -22.69 12.20 6.32
C CYS A 9 -24.06 12.39 6.93
N PHE A 10 -24.37 11.72 8.06
CA PHE A 10 -25.65 11.78 8.76
C PHE A 10 -26.86 11.49 7.87
N LYS A 11 -26.65 10.73 6.78
CA LYS A 11 -27.67 10.43 5.75
C LYS A 11 -27.86 8.94 5.56
N ASN A 12 -26.75 8.23 5.36
CA ASN A 12 -26.78 6.81 5.05
C ASN A 12 -26.75 5.99 6.35
N GLN A 13 -27.49 4.88 6.33
CA GLN A 13 -27.46 3.88 7.40
C GLN A 13 -26.16 3.06 7.35
N THR A 14 -25.74 2.55 8.50
CA THR A 14 -24.55 1.72 8.65
C THR A 14 -24.85 0.52 9.56
N SER A 15 -24.16 -0.58 9.30
CA SER A 15 -24.12 -1.78 10.17
C SER A 15 -23.46 -1.52 11.53
N GLY A 16 -22.68 -0.43 11.66
CA GLY A 16 -21.82 -0.18 12.82
C GLY A 16 -20.50 -0.95 12.79
N ASP A 17 -20.33 -1.90 11.85
CA ASP A 17 -19.19 -2.81 11.85
C ASP A 17 -17.99 -2.31 11.04
N LEU A 18 -16.81 -2.76 11.44
CA LEU A 18 -15.59 -2.64 10.64
C LEU A 18 -15.62 -3.66 9.50
N GLU A 19 -15.59 -3.15 8.27
CA GLU A 19 -15.78 -3.98 7.08
C GLU A 19 -14.72 -3.69 6.02
N ARG A 20 -14.31 -4.73 5.29
CA ARG A 20 -13.48 -4.57 4.09
C ARG A 20 -14.36 -4.50 2.87
N ILE A 21 -14.32 -3.36 2.19
CA ILE A 21 -15.10 -3.11 0.97
C ILE A 21 -14.16 -3.09 -0.25
N ARG A 22 -14.71 -3.49 -1.41
CA ARG A 22 -14.00 -3.46 -2.69
C ARG A 22 -14.69 -2.47 -3.62
N PHE A 23 -13.92 -1.64 -4.33
CA PHE A 23 -14.47 -0.74 -5.32
C PHE A 23 -13.47 -0.42 -6.43
N VAL A 24 -13.97 -0.06 -7.60
CA VAL A 24 -13.12 0.35 -8.73
C VAL A 24 -12.92 1.86 -8.68
N TYR A 25 -11.67 2.30 -8.76
CA TYR A 25 -11.31 3.71 -8.86
C TYR A 25 -10.16 3.90 -9.86
N LYS A 26 -10.35 4.78 -10.86
CA LYS A 26 -9.38 5.02 -11.94
C LYS A 26 -8.87 3.72 -12.60
N GLY A 27 -9.75 2.73 -12.78
CA GLY A 27 -9.41 1.44 -13.39
C GLY A 27 -8.79 0.40 -12.43
N PHE A 28 -8.56 0.75 -11.16
CA PHE A 28 -7.96 -0.16 -10.17
C PHE A 28 -9.00 -0.71 -9.19
N ILE A 29 -8.90 -2.01 -8.88
CA ILE A 29 -9.70 -2.64 -7.82
C ILE A 29 -9.06 -2.33 -6.47
N MET A 30 -9.65 -1.39 -5.74
CA MET A 30 -9.23 -0.97 -4.41
C MET A 30 -9.84 -1.87 -3.34
N LYS A 31 -9.08 -2.20 -2.29
CA LYS A 31 -9.57 -2.94 -1.10
C LYS A 31 -9.34 -2.08 0.13
N ILE A 32 -10.42 -1.50 0.67
CA ILE A 32 -10.31 -0.51 1.74
C ILE A 32 -11.07 -0.97 2.98
N THR A 33 -10.60 -0.52 4.14
CA THR A 33 -11.30 -0.73 5.41
C THR A 33 -12.22 0.45 5.70
N LYS A 34 -13.52 0.16 5.78
CA LYS A 34 -14.57 1.06 6.28
C LYS A 34 -14.48 1.12 7.80
N ARG A 35 -14.53 2.32 8.38
CA ARG A 35 -14.52 2.49 9.85
C ARG A 35 -15.90 2.12 10.44
N PRO A 36 -15.96 1.75 11.73
CA PRO A 36 -17.22 1.67 12.45
C PRO A 36 -18.03 2.97 12.26
N HIS A 37 -19.34 2.84 12.03
CA HIS A 37 -20.26 3.97 11.81
C HIS A 37 -19.94 4.88 10.60
N GLU A 38 -19.06 4.45 9.69
CA GLU A 38 -18.85 5.12 8.40
C GLU A 38 -19.67 4.37 7.33
N CYS A 39 -20.42 5.07 6.48
CA CYS A 39 -21.08 4.42 5.35
C CYS A 39 -20.09 4.14 4.22
N GLU A 40 -20.42 3.17 3.36
CA GLU A 40 -19.57 2.77 2.25
C GLU A 40 -19.19 3.94 1.33
N GLN A 41 -20.14 4.83 1.01
CA GLN A 41 -19.87 6.01 0.18
C GLN A 41 -18.87 6.97 0.82
N CYS A 42 -18.97 7.20 2.13
CA CYS A 42 -18.01 8.06 2.85
C CYS A 42 -16.62 7.42 2.91
N ALA A 43 -16.54 6.11 3.12
CA ALA A 43 -15.28 5.38 3.09
C ALA A 43 -14.60 5.46 1.71
N LYS A 44 -15.37 5.26 0.63
CA LYS A 44 -14.88 5.44 -0.75
C LYS A 44 -14.38 6.87 -0.96
N ARG A 45 -15.17 7.88 -0.59
CA ARG A 45 -14.81 9.30 -0.73
C ARG A 45 -13.51 9.63 0.02
N ARG A 46 -13.43 9.30 1.31
CA ARG A 46 -12.22 9.47 2.13
C ARG A 46 -11.01 8.82 1.48
N HIS A 47 -11.15 7.59 0.98
CA HIS A 47 -10.05 6.91 0.32
C HIS A 47 -9.66 7.59 -0.99
N THR A 48 -10.62 8.02 -1.82
CA THR A 48 -10.33 8.75 -3.06
C THR A 48 -9.66 10.08 -2.80
N GLU A 49 -10.04 10.80 -1.74
CA GLU A 49 -9.38 12.03 -1.30
C GLU A 49 -7.94 11.78 -0.89
N ILE A 50 -7.68 10.72 -0.11
CA ILE A 50 -6.31 10.30 0.26
C ILE A 50 -5.51 9.93 -1.01
N PHE A 51 -6.10 9.12 -1.88
CA PHE A 51 -5.48 8.69 -3.13
C PHE A 51 -5.09 9.88 -4.01
N ASN A 52 -5.98 10.85 -4.19
CA ASN A 52 -5.73 12.05 -4.99
C ASN A 52 -4.75 12.99 -4.30
N ARG A 53 -4.91 13.25 -3.00
CA ARG A 53 -4.02 14.14 -2.23
C ARG A 53 -2.56 13.68 -2.27
N HIS A 54 -2.34 12.37 -2.29
CA HIS A 54 -0.99 11.80 -2.32
C HIS A 54 -0.49 11.49 -3.74
N ASN A 55 -1.23 11.92 -4.79
CA ASN A 55 -0.94 11.61 -6.19
C ASN A 55 -0.59 10.13 -6.40
N ALA A 56 -1.38 9.24 -5.81
CA ALA A 56 -1.17 7.80 -5.80
C ALA A 56 -1.00 7.19 -7.20
N GLU A 57 -1.68 7.78 -8.19
CA GLU A 57 -1.56 7.44 -9.62
C GLU A 57 -0.13 7.48 -10.13
N ASN A 58 0.71 8.33 -9.52
CA ASN A 58 2.11 8.46 -9.91
C ASN A 58 2.94 7.23 -9.58
N CYS A 59 2.49 6.35 -8.69
CA CYS A 59 3.16 5.09 -8.38
C CYS A 59 2.61 3.92 -9.21
N LEU A 60 1.70 4.16 -10.15
CA LEU A 60 1.04 3.14 -10.96
C LEU A 60 1.55 3.21 -12.40
N ALA A 61 1.87 2.05 -12.99
CA ALA A 61 2.40 1.96 -14.35
C ALA A 61 1.28 1.73 -15.38
N ALA A 62 0.40 0.77 -15.11
CA ALA A 62 -0.80 0.49 -15.91
C ALA A 62 -1.76 -0.42 -15.12
N ALA A 63 -3.05 -0.35 -15.43
CA ALA A 63 -3.99 -1.43 -15.12
C ALA A 63 -4.07 -2.32 -16.38
N THR A 64 -3.18 -3.31 -16.50
CA THR A 64 -3.40 -4.37 -17.48
C THR A 64 -4.56 -5.25 -16.99
N LEU A 65 -5.28 -5.92 -17.88
CA LEU A 65 -6.46 -6.75 -17.60
C LEU A 65 -6.28 -7.61 -16.32
N GLY A 66 -6.78 -7.08 -15.19
CA GLY A 66 -6.78 -7.75 -13.89
C GLY A 66 -5.57 -7.54 -12.96
N GLY A 67 -4.53 -6.82 -13.38
CA GLY A 67 -3.28 -6.67 -12.62
C GLY A 67 -3.01 -5.24 -12.17
N LEU A 68 -2.74 -5.05 -10.87
CA LEU A 68 -2.13 -3.82 -10.37
C LEU A 68 -0.62 -3.85 -10.70
N GLU A 69 -0.16 -2.97 -11.58
CA GLU A 69 1.27 -2.81 -11.87
C GLU A 69 1.81 -1.51 -11.24
N ILE A 70 2.88 -1.64 -10.46
CA ILE A 70 3.51 -0.53 -9.74
C ILE A 70 4.66 0.02 -10.55
N ASN A 71 4.67 1.34 -10.73
CA ASN A 71 5.83 2.05 -11.26
C ASN A 71 6.90 2.17 -10.16
N TRP A 72 7.67 1.11 -9.99
CA TRP A 72 8.72 1.03 -8.96
C TRP A 72 9.79 2.09 -9.15
N TRP A 73 10.10 2.50 -10.39
CA TRP A 73 11.06 3.57 -10.66
C TRP A 73 10.62 4.91 -10.06
N ARG A 74 9.35 5.27 -10.27
CA ARG A 74 8.78 6.50 -9.72
C ARG A 74 8.65 6.44 -8.20
N TYR A 75 8.26 5.28 -7.67
CA TYR A 75 8.20 5.07 -6.23
C TYR A 75 9.58 5.23 -5.57
N VAL A 76 10.62 4.56 -6.08
CA VAL A 76 12.00 4.68 -5.57
C VAL A 76 12.48 6.13 -5.64
N LYS A 77 12.20 6.84 -6.74
CA LYS A 77 12.53 8.27 -6.88
C LYS A 77 11.86 9.12 -5.79
N ILE A 78 10.60 8.84 -5.44
CA ILE A 78 9.88 9.52 -4.34
C ILE A 78 10.52 9.19 -2.99
N ILE A 79 10.83 7.92 -2.72
CA ILE A 79 11.44 7.51 -1.44
C ILE A 79 12.84 8.08 -1.26
N GLN A 80 13.62 8.21 -2.32
CA GLN A 80 14.97 8.78 -2.26
C GLN A 80 14.94 10.32 -2.19
N ARG A 81 14.11 11.00 -2.98
CA ARG A 81 14.20 12.46 -3.21
C ARG A 81 13.00 13.27 -2.72
N GLY A 82 11.89 12.64 -2.34
CA GLY A 82 10.68 13.32 -1.89
C GLY A 82 10.80 13.88 -0.47
N ASP A 83 9.97 14.86 -0.14
CA ASP A 83 9.75 15.30 1.24
C ASP A 83 9.01 14.20 2.06
N ALA A 84 8.96 14.36 3.39
CA ALA A 84 8.34 13.38 4.28
C ALA A 84 6.86 13.11 3.95
N ILE A 85 6.10 14.13 3.54
CA ILE A 85 4.68 14.01 3.21
C ILE A 85 4.51 13.15 1.95
N ARG A 86 5.32 13.38 0.92
CA ARG A 86 5.32 12.60 -0.33
C ARG A 86 5.74 11.16 -0.10
N LYS A 87 6.79 10.93 0.70
CA LYS A 87 7.23 9.57 1.06
C LYS A 87 6.12 8.81 1.79
N HIS A 88 5.52 9.44 2.80
CA HIS A 88 4.43 8.85 3.56
C HIS A 88 3.21 8.54 2.67
N GLY A 89 2.82 9.49 1.81
CA GLY A 89 1.72 9.31 0.87
C GLY A 89 1.93 8.15 -0.09
N ALA A 90 3.10 8.07 -0.73
CA ALA A 90 3.42 6.99 -1.66
C ALA A 90 3.41 5.61 -0.97
N THR A 91 3.99 5.52 0.23
CA THR A 91 4.00 4.28 1.01
C THR A 91 2.60 3.87 1.46
N ARG A 92 1.77 4.85 1.88
CA ARG A 92 0.38 4.61 2.28
C ARG A 92 -0.44 4.02 1.14
N VAL A 93 -0.25 4.53 -0.07
CA VAL A 93 -0.92 4.03 -1.28
C VAL A 93 -0.58 2.57 -1.54
N LEU A 94 0.70 2.18 -1.45
CA LEU A 94 1.08 0.77 -1.66
C LEU A 94 0.54 -0.16 -0.55
N LEU A 95 0.33 0.35 0.67
CA LEU A 95 -0.37 -0.38 1.73
C LEU A 95 -1.86 -0.56 1.42
N ASP A 96 -2.54 0.51 1.00
CA ASP A 96 -3.98 0.50 0.70
C ASP A 96 -4.29 -0.35 -0.55
N LEU A 97 -3.38 -0.38 -1.53
CA LEU A 97 -3.42 -1.28 -2.68
C LEU A 97 -3.06 -2.73 -2.32
N GLY A 98 -2.51 -2.94 -1.12
CA GLY A 98 -2.12 -4.24 -0.62
C GLY A 98 -0.89 -4.83 -1.28
N VAL A 99 -0.02 -4.01 -1.87
CA VAL A 99 1.32 -4.39 -2.37
C VAL A 99 2.28 -4.57 -1.20
N LEU A 100 2.19 -3.67 -0.21
CA LEU A 100 2.95 -3.75 1.04
C LEU A 100 2.09 -4.30 2.19
N SER A 101 2.76 -4.72 3.25
CA SER A 101 2.17 -5.19 4.49
C SER A 101 3.00 -4.78 5.70
N LEU A 102 2.33 -4.50 6.80
CA LEU A 102 2.95 -4.39 8.13
C LEU A 102 3.10 -5.76 8.83
N LYS A 103 2.44 -6.80 8.30
CA LYS A 103 2.59 -8.17 8.82
C LYS A 103 3.83 -8.78 8.21
N GLU A 104 4.69 -9.34 9.03
CA GLU A 104 5.95 -9.96 8.64
C GLU A 104 5.75 -11.36 8.02
N THR A 105 5.04 -12.24 8.70
CA THR A 105 4.96 -13.67 8.34
C THR A 105 4.39 -13.91 6.94
N GLY A 106 5.11 -14.70 6.14
CA GLY A 106 4.74 -15.08 4.77
C GLY A 106 4.83 -13.89 3.79
N ARG A 107 5.72 -12.93 4.08
CA ARG A 107 5.99 -11.76 3.24
C ARG A 107 7.45 -11.70 2.86
N TYR A 108 7.74 -10.90 1.84
CA TYR A 108 9.08 -10.78 1.31
C TYR A 108 9.75 -9.50 1.80
N SER A 109 11.05 -9.59 2.06
CA SER A 109 11.94 -8.45 2.30
C SER A 109 13.20 -8.58 1.46
N ILE A 110 14.02 -7.54 1.47
CA ILE A 110 15.30 -7.52 0.75
C ILE A 110 16.41 -7.46 1.79
N LEU A 111 17.40 -8.32 1.66
CA LEU A 111 18.68 -8.21 2.38
C LEU A 111 19.72 -7.63 1.44
N ASN A 112 20.48 -6.65 1.91
CA ASN A 112 21.71 -6.21 1.26
C ASN A 112 22.81 -6.16 2.33
N LYS A 113 23.90 -6.91 2.12
CA LYS A 113 25.03 -7.02 3.06
C LYS A 113 24.59 -7.35 4.50
N GLY A 114 23.63 -8.27 4.63
CA GLY A 114 23.08 -8.70 5.92
C GLY A 114 22.10 -7.72 6.58
N MET A 115 21.79 -6.57 5.96
CA MET A 115 20.82 -5.62 6.48
C MET A 115 19.50 -5.65 5.71
N LEU A 116 18.38 -5.51 6.43
CA LEU A 116 17.07 -5.35 5.80
C LEU A 116 16.99 -4.00 5.07
N VAL A 117 16.69 -4.08 3.78
CA VAL A 117 16.44 -2.95 2.90
C VAL A 117 14.99 -3.04 2.42
N GLY A 118 14.27 -1.94 2.49
CA GLY A 118 12.90 -1.91 2.00
C GLY A 118 12.27 -0.54 2.12
N PRO A 119 11.06 -0.37 1.59
CA PRO A 119 10.25 0.80 1.92
C PRO A 119 10.07 0.82 3.43
N THR A 120 10.38 1.94 4.08
CA THR A 120 10.11 2.12 5.52
C THR A 120 8.95 3.08 5.67
N ALA A 121 7.98 2.74 6.51
CA ALA A 121 6.88 3.66 6.84
C ALA A 121 7.39 4.79 7.74
N ASN A 122 8.38 4.47 8.58
CA ASN A 122 9.19 5.29 9.49
C ASN A 122 10.39 4.43 9.97
N ARG A 123 11.43 5.01 10.58
CA ARG A 123 12.65 4.29 11.05
C ARG A 123 12.41 3.05 11.93
N PHE A 124 11.20 2.87 12.47
CA PHE A 124 10.85 1.81 13.43
C PHE A 124 9.78 0.82 12.95
N LEU A 125 9.15 1.05 11.79
CA LEU A 125 8.10 0.17 11.26
C LEU A 125 8.56 -0.47 9.95
N GLY A 126 8.89 -1.76 10.03
CA GLY A 126 9.20 -2.58 8.87
C GLY A 126 7.99 -2.73 7.96
N LEU A 127 8.19 -2.51 6.65
CA LEU A 127 7.22 -2.89 5.64
C LEU A 127 7.76 -4.06 4.85
N TYR A 128 6.85 -4.95 4.49
CA TYR A 128 7.13 -6.17 3.78
C TYR A 128 6.33 -6.21 2.48
N PHE A 129 6.92 -6.78 1.44
CA PHE A 129 6.26 -6.97 0.15
C PHE A 129 5.36 -8.19 0.21
N LYS A 130 4.14 -8.11 -0.34
CA LYS A 130 3.27 -9.29 -0.44
C LYS A 130 3.65 -10.25 -1.55
N ARG A 131 4.41 -9.80 -2.55
CA ARG A 131 4.85 -10.61 -3.69
C ARG A 131 6.37 -10.52 -3.83
N LYS A 132 7.01 -11.65 -4.14
CA LYS A 132 8.45 -11.72 -4.40
C LYS A 132 8.86 -10.85 -5.59
N SER A 133 8.03 -10.79 -6.63
CA SER A 133 8.26 -9.97 -7.83
C SER A 133 8.34 -8.47 -7.53
N ASP A 134 7.52 -7.99 -6.60
CA ASP A 134 7.51 -6.58 -6.18
C ASP A 134 8.78 -6.22 -5.40
N ALA A 135 9.24 -7.12 -4.53
CA ALA A 135 10.53 -6.96 -3.85
C ALA A 135 11.70 -6.93 -4.84
N ALA A 136 11.68 -7.81 -5.85
CA ALA A 136 12.72 -7.86 -6.89
C ALA A 136 12.77 -6.57 -7.72
N ALA A 137 11.61 -6.10 -8.18
CA ALA A 137 11.50 -4.90 -9.00
C ALA A 137 11.88 -3.63 -8.20
N PHE A 138 11.57 -3.58 -6.90
CA PHE A 138 12.06 -2.53 -6.04
C PHE A 138 13.59 -2.60 -5.88
N ALA A 139 14.14 -3.77 -5.56
CA ALA A 139 15.56 -3.96 -5.29
C ALA A 139 16.43 -3.60 -6.50
N SER A 140 16.04 -4.04 -7.70
CA SER A 140 16.78 -3.78 -8.94
C SER A 140 16.92 -2.30 -9.26
N ILE A 141 16.01 -1.46 -8.76
CA ILE A 141 16.01 0.00 -8.96
C ILE A 141 16.66 0.71 -7.75
N ALA A 142 16.31 0.31 -6.53
CA ALA A 142 16.79 0.94 -5.31
C ALA A 142 18.28 0.67 -5.04
N LEU A 143 18.78 -0.48 -5.50
CA LEU A 143 20.13 -0.97 -5.27
C LEU A 143 20.93 -1.11 -6.57
N MET A 144 20.61 -0.34 -7.63
CA MET A 144 21.24 -0.43 -8.96
C MET A 144 22.78 -0.49 -8.96
N SER A 145 23.45 0.02 -7.92
CA SER A 145 24.91 0.01 -7.77
C SER A 145 25.47 -1.19 -6.99
N ASP A 146 24.63 -2.09 -6.47
CA ASP A 146 25.01 -3.15 -5.53
C ASP A 146 24.34 -4.47 -5.92
N SER A 147 25.11 -5.36 -6.56
CA SER A 147 24.62 -6.64 -7.09
C SER A 147 24.44 -7.74 -6.04
N SER A 148 24.70 -7.46 -4.76
CA SER A 148 24.66 -8.43 -3.67
C SER A 148 23.41 -8.30 -2.79
N TYR A 149 22.23 -8.32 -3.39
CA TYR A 149 20.98 -8.37 -2.63
C TYR A 149 20.29 -9.73 -2.75
N GLU A 150 19.57 -10.10 -1.70
CA GLU A 150 18.76 -11.31 -1.63
C GLU A 150 17.32 -10.96 -1.30
N ILE A 151 16.38 -11.70 -1.87
CA ILE A 151 14.96 -11.58 -1.51
C ILE A 151 14.61 -12.75 -0.63
N ILE A 152 14.28 -12.45 0.62
CA ILE A 152 13.95 -13.46 1.63
C ILE A 152 12.47 -13.44 1.94
N GLU A 153 11.93 -14.59 2.30
CA GLU A 153 10.60 -14.71 2.91
C GLU A 153 10.75 -14.69 4.42
N ILE A 154 10.00 -13.82 5.10
CA ILE A 154 10.08 -13.69 6.54
C ILE A 154 9.06 -14.61 7.21
N GLY A 155 9.52 -15.41 8.17
CA GLY A 155 8.69 -16.32 8.94
C GLY A 155 8.09 -17.48 8.13
N GLY A 156 8.67 -17.81 6.97
CA GLY A 156 8.39 -19.07 6.28
C GLY A 156 9.14 -20.20 6.99
N ALA A 157 8.45 -21.31 7.25
CA ALA A 157 9.13 -22.55 7.61
C ALA A 157 10.01 -22.98 6.43
N ALA A 158 11.26 -23.31 6.73
CA ALA A 158 12.19 -23.92 5.78
C ALA A 158 11.66 -25.28 5.28
#